data_AF-A0A2G6T992-F1
#
_entry.id   AF-A0A2G6T992-F1
#
_cell.length_a   1.000
_cell.length_b   1.000
_cell.length_c   1.000
_cell.angle_alpha   90.00
_cell.angle_beta   90.00
_cell.angle_gamma   90.00
#
_symmetry.space_group_name_H-M   'P 1'
#
loop_
_entity.id
_entity.type
_entity.pdbx_description
1 polymer ?
#
loop_
_entity_poly.entity_id
_entity_poly.type
_entity_poly.pdbx_seq_one_letter_code
_entity_poly.pdbx_strand_id
1 'polypeptide(L)'
;MAELSTLFAKIHITKDNFDNFLESKPRTPKLDNNWLTWWNSRTMSGKFDLQKEDLHHYECTNNKSIIQGWKNYLQSLTFSDYDPDNEIWHFGIILFSENYREMIPMLAFIKSVAEFKTESIEDFATVYSYLWGGDVSAYINYENLVGIFDSKIQTTADIEPDNLKYADEYLAKKMEEFQSNGALDQCY
;
A
#
# COMPACT_ATOMS: atom_id res chain seq x y z
N MET A 1 17.23 9.23 -13.52
CA MET A 1 15.76 9.34 -13.65
C MET A 1 15.20 8.57 -12.48
N ALA A 2 14.14 9.09 -11.90
CA ALA A 2 13.55 8.59 -10.68
C ALA A 2 12.36 7.72 -11.12
N GLU A 3 12.33 6.46 -10.68
CA GLU A 3 11.45 5.41 -11.22
C GLU A 3 10.26 5.23 -10.28
N LEU A 4 9.04 5.49 -10.79
CA LEU A 4 7.83 5.38 -9.98
C LEU A 4 7.69 3.96 -9.43
N SER A 5 7.32 3.88 -8.16
CA SER A 5 6.98 2.62 -7.49
C SER A 5 5.52 2.25 -7.76
N THR A 6 5.12 1.09 -7.28
CA THR A 6 3.74 0.60 -7.26
C THR A 6 3.41 0.14 -5.85
N LEU A 7 2.26 0.56 -5.32
CA LEU A 7 1.69 0.04 -4.08
C LEU A 7 0.67 -1.05 -4.42
N PHE A 8 0.77 -2.19 -3.75
CA PHE A 8 -0.21 -3.27 -3.81
C PHE A 8 -0.50 -3.81 -2.41
N ALA A 9 -1.76 -4.15 -2.14
CA ALA A 9 -2.19 -4.82 -0.93
C ALA A 9 -3.25 -5.88 -1.25
N LYS A 10 -3.11 -7.05 -0.63
CA LYS A 10 -4.10 -8.14 -0.60
C LYS A 10 -4.46 -8.38 0.86
N ILE A 11 -5.71 -8.13 1.23
CA ILE A 11 -6.15 -8.17 2.63
C ILE A 11 -7.42 -8.99 2.76
N HIS A 12 -7.40 -10.07 3.54
CA HIS A 12 -8.61 -10.81 3.92
C HIS A 12 -9.41 -10.00 4.93
N ILE A 13 -10.63 -9.62 4.58
CA ILE A 13 -11.50 -8.78 5.40
C ILE A 13 -12.95 -9.07 5.04
N THR A 14 -13.77 -9.39 6.06
CA THR A 14 -15.21 -9.63 5.83
C THR A 14 -15.91 -8.39 5.28
N LYS A 15 -17.06 -8.57 4.65
CA LYS A 15 -17.79 -7.43 4.06
C LYS A 15 -18.15 -6.37 5.11
N ASP A 16 -18.64 -6.81 6.26
CA ASP A 16 -19.03 -5.93 7.36
C ASP A 16 -17.81 -5.17 7.92
N ASN A 17 -16.67 -5.85 8.07
CA ASN A 17 -15.45 -5.20 8.53
C ASN A 17 -14.87 -4.24 7.49
N PHE A 18 -14.98 -4.56 6.20
CA PHE A 18 -14.56 -3.68 5.13
C PHE A 18 -15.39 -2.40 5.11
N ASP A 19 -16.72 -2.52 5.27
CA ASP A 19 -17.60 -1.35 5.38
C ASP A 19 -17.28 -0.53 6.63
N ASN A 20 -17.05 -1.18 7.77
CA ASN A 20 -16.62 -0.52 9.00
C ASN A 20 -15.27 0.19 8.84
N PHE A 21 -14.31 -0.41 8.14
CA PHE A 21 -13.03 0.21 7.81
C PHE A 21 -13.24 1.46 6.97
N LEU A 22 -14.03 1.37 5.90
CA LEU A 22 -14.31 2.48 4.99
C LEU A 22 -14.94 3.69 5.68
N GLU A 23 -15.85 3.46 6.62
CA GLU A 23 -16.55 4.52 7.35
C GLU A 23 -15.79 5.01 8.60
N SER A 24 -14.74 4.29 9.03
CA SER A 24 -13.91 4.69 10.15
C SER A 24 -13.02 5.89 9.83
N LYS A 25 -12.77 6.72 10.86
CA LYS A 25 -11.81 7.82 10.77
C LYS A 25 -10.39 7.26 10.54
N PRO A 26 -9.57 7.88 9.67
CA PRO A 26 -8.19 7.46 9.49
C PRO A 26 -7.41 7.47 10.80
N ARG A 27 -6.62 6.43 11.03
CA ARG A 27 -5.81 6.30 12.25
C ARG A 27 -4.66 7.30 12.22
N THR A 28 -4.42 7.95 13.35
CA THR A 28 -3.18 8.70 13.58
C THR A 28 -2.07 7.70 13.92
N PRO A 29 -1.01 7.59 13.10
CA PRO A 29 0.10 6.69 13.37
C PRO A 29 0.85 7.14 14.63
N LYS A 30 1.41 6.17 15.34
CA LYS A 30 2.30 6.43 16.48
C LYS A 30 3.70 6.02 16.07
N LEU A 31 4.68 6.85 16.42
CA LEU A 31 6.08 6.49 16.25
C LEU A 31 6.42 5.36 17.23
N ASP A 32 6.83 4.23 16.68
CA ASP A 32 7.23 3.05 17.42
C ASP A 32 8.52 2.45 16.84
N ASN A 33 8.99 1.37 17.46
CA ASN A 33 10.21 0.70 17.00
C ASN A 33 10.06 0.09 15.60
N ASN A 34 8.85 -0.27 15.16
CA ASN A 34 8.65 -0.84 13.83
C ASN A 34 8.84 0.23 12.74
N TRP A 35 8.26 1.43 12.93
CA TRP A 35 8.51 2.59 12.08
C TRP A 35 9.98 2.98 12.04
N LEU A 36 10.61 3.11 13.21
CA LEU A 36 12.03 3.48 13.30
C LEU A 36 12.93 2.45 12.63
N THR A 37 12.67 1.16 12.82
CA THR A 37 13.47 0.08 12.21
C THR A 37 13.34 0.09 10.69
N TRP A 38 12.12 0.20 10.16
CA TRP A 38 11.89 0.32 8.73
C TRP A 38 12.61 1.54 8.14
N TRP A 39 12.37 2.73 8.71
CA TRP A 39 12.98 3.98 8.24
C TRP A 39 14.52 3.90 8.24
N ASN A 40 15.09 3.37 9.31
CA ASN A 40 16.53 3.24 9.46
C ASN A 40 17.13 2.18 8.53
N SER A 41 16.36 1.19 8.08
CA SER A 41 16.83 0.18 7.13
C SER A 41 16.97 0.68 5.68
N ARG A 42 16.26 1.74 5.29
CA ARG A 42 16.23 2.20 3.89
C ARG A 42 17.40 3.13 3.56
N THR A 43 17.90 3.01 2.34
CA THR A 43 18.89 3.95 1.79
C THR A 43 18.16 5.10 1.12
N MET A 44 18.32 6.32 1.64
CA MET A 44 17.62 7.51 1.15
C MET A 44 18.59 8.67 0.99
N SER A 45 18.48 9.41 -0.12
CA SER A 45 19.14 10.72 -0.22
C SER A 45 18.46 11.70 0.74
N GLY A 46 19.24 12.45 1.53
CA GLY A 46 18.69 13.39 2.50
C GLY A 46 17.97 12.75 3.69
N LYS A 47 18.38 11.52 4.07
CA LYS A 47 17.86 10.82 5.25
C LYS A 47 18.03 11.66 6.52
N PHE A 48 17.01 11.65 7.36
CA PHE A 48 16.96 12.34 8.65
C PHE A 48 16.42 11.38 9.72
N ASP A 49 16.57 11.77 10.98
CA ASP A 49 16.01 11.00 12.10
C ASP A 49 14.50 11.19 12.15
N LEU A 50 13.75 10.13 11.85
CA LEU A 50 12.28 10.17 11.84
C LEU A 50 11.73 10.55 13.23
N GLN A 51 11.04 11.68 13.31
CA GLN A 51 10.36 12.14 14.52
C GLN A 51 8.85 11.88 14.43
N LYS A 52 8.16 12.09 15.55
CA LYS A 52 6.71 11.90 15.64
C LYS A 52 5.96 12.83 14.68
N GLU A 53 6.47 14.04 14.49
CA GLU A 53 5.88 15.10 13.68
C GLU A 53 5.96 14.77 12.18
N ASP A 54 6.89 13.91 11.78
CA ASP A 54 7.07 13.44 10.40
C ASP A 54 6.09 12.31 10.03
N LEU A 55 5.45 11.67 11.01
CA LEU A 55 4.41 10.66 10.80
C LEU A 55 3.07 11.31 10.43
N HIS A 56 3.03 11.91 9.24
CA HIS A 56 1.83 12.48 8.67
C HIS A 56 0.75 11.41 8.44
N HIS A 57 -0.51 11.84 8.48
CA HIS A 57 -1.66 11.01 8.21
C HIS A 57 -2.73 11.82 7.47
N TYR A 58 -3.68 11.11 6.89
CA TYR A 58 -4.79 11.74 6.20
C TYR A 58 -5.78 12.36 7.19
N GLU A 59 -6.06 13.66 7.00
CA GLU A 59 -7.09 14.39 7.74
C GLU A 59 -8.45 14.34 7.01
N CYS A 60 -8.84 13.15 6.57
CA CYS A 60 -10.13 12.93 5.92
C CYS A 60 -11.22 12.54 6.94
N THR A 61 -12.49 12.69 6.56
CA THR A 61 -13.64 12.29 7.38
C THR A 61 -13.62 10.79 7.69
N ASN A 62 -13.31 9.98 6.68
CA ASN A 62 -13.26 8.52 6.76
C ASN A 62 -12.25 7.95 5.74
N ASN A 63 -11.91 6.67 5.89
CA ASN A 63 -10.98 5.97 5.00
C ASN A 63 -11.47 5.91 3.55
N LYS A 64 -12.78 5.82 3.34
CA LYS A 64 -13.40 5.90 2.01
C LYS A 64 -13.03 7.17 1.26
N SER A 65 -13.02 8.31 1.95
CA SER A 65 -12.65 9.60 1.35
C SER A 65 -11.20 9.63 0.87
N ILE A 66 -10.29 8.92 1.56
CA ILE A 66 -8.89 8.78 1.13
C ILE A 66 -8.82 8.00 -0.18
N ILE A 67 -9.46 6.82 -0.23
CA ILE A 67 -9.48 5.97 -1.42
C ILE A 67 -10.08 6.73 -2.62
N GLN A 68 -11.18 7.45 -2.42
CA GLN A 68 -11.77 8.27 -3.48
C GLN A 68 -10.85 9.41 -3.92
N GLY A 69 -10.11 10.04 -2.99
CA GLY A 69 -9.10 11.04 -3.31
C GLY A 69 -8.06 10.53 -4.30
N TRP A 70 -7.53 9.32 -4.06
CA TRP A 70 -6.59 8.69 -4.99
C TRP A 70 -7.24 8.24 -6.31
N LYS A 71 -8.43 7.65 -6.27
CA LYS A 71 -9.16 7.27 -7.50
C LYS A 71 -9.52 8.47 -8.39
N ASN A 72 -9.75 9.64 -7.81
CA ASN A 72 -10.02 10.87 -8.56
C ASN A 72 -8.77 11.45 -9.22
N TYR A 73 -7.57 11.06 -8.77
CA TYR A 73 -6.32 11.41 -9.43
C TYR A 73 -5.97 10.33 -10.47
N LEU A 74 -6.58 10.44 -11.65
CA LEU A 74 -6.51 9.42 -12.71
C LEU A 74 -5.09 8.99 -13.10
N GLN A 75 -4.13 9.93 -13.03
CA GLN A 75 -2.71 9.67 -13.31
C GLN A 75 -2.06 8.67 -12.36
N SER A 76 -2.66 8.39 -11.20
CA SER A 76 -2.14 7.38 -10.26
C SER A 76 -2.51 5.95 -10.61
N LEU A 77 -3.53 5.77 -11.46
CA LEU A 77 -4.12 4.47 -11.81
C LEU A 77 -4.47 3.64 -10.55
N THR A 78 -5.19 4.28 -9.63
CA THR A 78 -5.59 3.68 -8.35
C THR A 78 -6.79 2.73 -8.52
N PHE A 79 -6.73 1.57 -7.89
CA PHE A 79 -7.85 0.63 -7.77
C PHE A 79 -8.11 0.23 -6.31
N SER A 80 -9.33 -0.21 -6.05
CA SER A 80 -9.81 -0.66 -4.74
C SER A 80 -10.98 -1.59 -5.01
N ASP A 81 -10.68 -2.88 -5.06
CA ASP A 81 -11.60 -3.92 -5.48
C ASP A 81 -11.86 -4.86 -4.30
N TYR A 82 -13.12 -5.13 -4.03
CA TYR A 82 -13.52 -6.07 -2.99
C TYR A 82 -14.09 -7.32 -3.66
N ASP A 83 -13.47 -8.46 -3.41
CA ASP A 83 -13.92 -9.78 -3.84
C ASP A 83 -14.84 -10.38 -2.77
N PRO A 84 -16.17 -10.44 -2.99
CA PRO A 84 -17.10 -10.96 -2.00
C PRO A 84 -17.06 -12.48 -1.86
N ASP A 85 -16.59 -13.22 -2.86
CA ASP A 85 -16.57 -14.69 -2.83
C ASP A 85 -15.44 -15.20 -1.94
N ASN A 86 -14.31 -14.47 -1.92
CA ASN A 86 -13.14 -14.81 -1.12
C ASN A 86 -12.95 -13.91 0.11
N GLU A 87 -13.78 -12.87 0.26
CA GLU A 87 -13.63 -11.82 1.29
C GLU A 87 -12.23 -11.19 1.29
N ILE A 88 -11.76 -10.80 0.11
CA ILE A 88 -10.45 -10.18 -0.09
C ILE A 88 -10.63 -8.76 -0.63
N TRP A 89 -10.00 -7.80 0.03
CA TRP A 89 -9.81 -6.47 -0.51
C TRP A 89 -8.45 -6.36 -1.19
N HIS A 90 -8.47 -6.04 -2.48
CA HIS A 90 -7.31 -5.66 -3.26
C HIS A 90 -7.27 -4.15 -3.39
N PHE A 91 -6.13 -3.57 -3.02
CA PHE A 91 -5.90 -2.14 -3.16
C PHE A 91 -4.56 -1.91 -3.83
N GLY A 92 -4.48 -0.92 -4.71
CA GLY A 92 -3.21 -0.56 -5.29
C GLY A 92 -3.21 0.77 -6.01
N ILE A 93 -2.00 1.28 -6.18
CA ILE A 93 -1.68 2.51 -6.92
C ILE A 93 -0.50 2.15 -7.83
N ILE A 94 -0.73 2.09 -9.14
CA ILE A 94 0.29 1.62 -10.09
C ILE A 94 1.38 2.66 -10.26
N LEU A 95 1.00 3.94 -10.37
CA LEU A 95 1.94 5.06 -10.47
C LEU A 95 2.04 5.72 -9.10
N PHE A 96 2.88 5.14 -8.23
CA PHE A 96 3.09 5.51 -6.84
C PHE A 96 4.42 6.25 -6.63
N SER A 97 4.46 7.09 -5.59
CA SER A 97 5.65 7.87 -5.25
C SER A 97 6.83 6.98 -4.88
N GLU A 98 8.04 7.42 -5.20
CA GLU A 98 9.30 6.86 -4.68
C GLU A 98 9.84 7.66 -3.46
N ASN A 99 9.20 8.80 -3.15
CA ASN A 99 9.60 9.66 -2.05
C ASN A 99 9.06 9.11 -0.72
N TYR A 100 9.97 8.58 0.10
CA TYR A 100 9.62 8.03 1.41
C TYR A 100 8.80 8.97 2.30
N ARG A 101 9.01 10.30 2.23
CA ARG A 101 8.19 11.25 2.99
C ARG A 101 6.73 11.27 2.54
N GLU A 102 6.50 11.15 1.23
CA GLU A 102 5.15 11.08 0.65
C GLU A 102 4.49 9.73 0.93
N MET A 103 5.28 8.65 1.02
CA MET A 103 4.78 7.31 1.33
C MET A 103 4.24 7.19 2.76
N ILE A 104 4.78 7.92 3.74
CA ILE A 104 4.41 7.78 5.16
C ILE A 104 2.89 7.76 5.40
N PRO A 105 2.09 8.76 4.97
CA PRO A 105 0.64 8.74 5.21
C PRO A 105 -0.07 7.57 4.49
N MET A 106 0.43 7.14 3.33
CA MET A 106 -0.11 5.99 2.59
C MET A 106 0.18 4.68 3.33
N LEU A 107 1.41 4.50 3.81
CA LEU A 107 1.79 3.32 4.58
C LEU A 107 1.08 3.28 5.94
N ALA A 108 0.88 4.42 6.59
CA ALA A 108 0.09 4.52 7.81
C ALA A 108 -1.38 4.09 7.57
N PHE A 109 -1.98 4.55 6.48
CA PHE A 109 -3.31 4.11 6.06
C PHE A 109 -3.36 2.58 5.84
N ILE A 110 -2.43 2.02 5.06
CA ILE A 110 -2.39 0.59 4.75
C ILE A 110 -2.11 -0.28 5.97
N LYS A 111 -1.25 0.16 6.91
CA LYS A 111 -1.05 -0.55 8.18
C LYS A 111 -2.32 -0.56 9.04
N SER A 112 -3.14 0.50 8.97
CA SER A 112 -4.31 0.63 9.83
C SER A 112 -5.45 -0.35 9.52
N VAL A 113 -5.46 -0.95 8.31
CA VAL A 113 -6.45 -1.99 7.96
C VAL A 113 -6.35 -3.22 8.85
N ALA A 114 -5.20 -3.43 9.48
CA ALA A 114 -4.92 -4.59 10.32
C ALA A 114 -5.95 -4.77 11.45
N GLU A 115 -6.52 -3.69 11.98
CA GLU A 115 -7.52 -3.74 13.06
C GLU A 115 -8.90 -4.22 12.59
N PHE A 116 -9.13 -4.26 11.28
CA PHE A 116 -10.40 -4.64 10.66
C PHE A 116 -10.31 -5.98 9.92
N LYS A 117 -9.11 -6.44 9.59
CA LYS A 117 -8.91 -7.67 8.80
C LYS A 117 -9.35 -8.92 9.55
N THR A 118 -9.60 -9.99 8.81
CA THR A 118 -9.68 -11.36 9.33
C THR A 118 -8.26 -11.93 9.38
N GLU A 119 -7.88 -12.70 10.41
CA GLU A 119 -6.55 -13.31 10.44
C GLU A 119 -6.31 -14.21 9.22
N SER A 120 -5.17 -13.99 8.55
CA SER A 120 -4.75 -14.73 7.36
C SER A 120 -3.25 -14.51 7.17
N ILE A 121 -2.53 -15.59 6.88
CA ILE A 121 -1.10 -15.57 6.58
C ILE A 121 -0.79 -15.10 5.15
N GLU A 122 -1.81 -15.01 4.31
CA GLU A 122 -1.68 -14.59 2.92
C GLU A 122 -1.77 -13.07 2.75
N ASP A 123 -2.00 -12.33 3.84
CA ASP A 123 -2.15 -10.89 3.80
C ASP A 123 -0.80 -10.20 3.75
N PHE A 124 -0.62 -9.35 2.76
CA PHE A 124 0.56 -8.53 2.64
C PHE A 124 0.25 -7.22 1.91
N ALA A 125 1.11 -6.24 2.12
CA ALA A 125 1.20 -5.07 1.28
C ALA A 125 2.65 -4.80 0.91
N THR A 126 2.89 -4.31 -0.30
CA THR A 126 4.23 -4.02 -0.80
C THR A 126 4.23 -2.74 -1.62
N VAL A 127 5.35 -2.01 -1.51
CA VAL A 127 5.70 -0.92 -2.41
C VAL A 127 6.98 -1.32 -3.13
N TYR A 128 6.90 -1.57 -4.43
CA TYR A 128 8.02 -2.03 -5.24
C TYR A 128 7.94 -1.50 -6.66
N SER A 129 9.04 -1.54 -7.39
CA SER A 129 9.07 -1.14 -8.79
C SER A 129 8.48 -2.25 -9.68
N TYR A 130 7.16 -2.29 -9.84
CA TYR A 130 6.50 -3.30 -10.68
C TYR A 130 6.95 -3.21 -12.15
N LEU A 131 7.08 -1.99 -12.69
CA LEU A 131 7.43 -1.79 -14.10
C LEU A 131 8.91 -1.99 -14.43
N TRP A 132 9.81 -1.80 -13.45
CA TRP A 132 11.26 -1.79 -13.67
C TRP A 132 12.01 -2.87 -12.87
N GLY A 133 11.35 -3.48 -11.89
CA GLY A 133 11.90 -4.50 -11.00
C GLY A 133 12.90 -3.95 -9.98
N GLY A 134 13.46 -4.86 -9.17
CA GLY A 134 14.59 -4.56 -8.29
C GLY A 134 14.17 -4.22 -6.88
N ASP A 135 13.89 -2.95 -6.60
CA ASP A 135 13.83 -2.45 -5.23
C ASP A 135 12.42 -2.49 -4.61
N VAL A 136 12.39 -2.76 -3.30
CA VAL A 136 11.20 -2.76 -2.45
C VAL A 136 11.35 -1.65 -1.41
N SER A 137 10.51 -0.63 -1.55
CA SER A 137 10.47 0.53 -0.65
C SER A 137 9.82 0.18 0.69
N ALA A 138 8.80 -0.67 0.67
CA ALA A 138 8.15 -1.17 1.88
C ALA A 138 7.54 -2.54 1.64
N TYR A 139 7.55 -3.38 2.68
CA TYR A 139 6.80 -4.62 2.73
C TYR A 139 6.15 -4.72 4.11
N ILE A 140 4.86 -5.00 4.15
CA ILE A 140 4.06 -5.08 5.38
C ILE A 140 3.46 -6.48 5.46
N ASN A 141 3.80 -7.17 6.54
CA ASN A 141 3.11 -8.37 6.98
C ASN A 141 2.04 -7.99 8.00
N TYR A 142 1.01 -8.83 8.13
CA TYR A 142 -0.05 -8.61 9.11
C TYR A 142 -0.10 -9.75 10.12
N GLU A 143 0.38 -9.49 11.34
CA GLU A 143 0.45 -10.47 12.42
C GLU A 143 -0.36 -9.98 13.62
N ASN A 144 -1.21 -10.84 14.20
CA ASN A 144 -2.04 -10.50 15.37
C ASN A 144 -2.82 -9.19 15.20
N LEU A 145 -3.39 -8.96 14.01
CA LEU A 145 -4.12 -7.73 13.66
C LEU A 145 -3.29 -6.44 13.75
N VAL A 146 -1.96 -6.54 13.58
CA VAL A 146 -1.03 -5.42 13.49
C VAL A 146 -0.28 -5.48 12.16
N GLY A 147 -0.26 -4.38 11.42
CA GLY A 147 0.58 -4.24 10.23
C GLY A 147 2.03 -3.97 10.63
N ILE A 148 2.95 -4.87 10.31
CA ILE A 148 4.37 -4.83 10.69
C ILE A 148 5.20 -4.65 9.42
N PHE A 149 6.02 -3.61 9.37
CA PHE A 149 7.02 -3.48 8.31
C PHE A 149 8.08 -4.58 8.47
N ASP A 150 8.33 -5.32 7.41
CA ASP A 150 9.47 -6.23 7.34
C ASP A 150 10.66 -5.51 6.71
N SER A 151 11.53 -4.98 7.57
CA SER A 151 12.74 -4.27 7.15
C SER A 151 13.79 -5.16 6.46
N LYS A 152 13.64 -6.49 6.47
CA LYS A 152 14.56 -7.41 5.80
C LYS A 152 14.28 -7.50 4.30
N ILE A 153 13.05 -7.24 3.88
CA ILE A 153 12.66 -7.20 2.47
C ILE A 153 13.18 -5.90 1.86
N GLN A 154 14.16 -5.99 0.95
CA GLN A 154 14.75 -4.82 0.27
C GLN A 154 14.62 -4.87 -1.23
N THR A 155 14.51 -6.06 -1.79
CA THR A 155 14.39 -6.31 -3.22
C THR A 155 13.24 -7.28 -3.50
N THR A 156 12.78 -7.34 -4.74
CA THR A 156 11.73 -8.28 -5.15
C THR A 156 12.16 -9.74 -4.97
N ALA A 157 13.47 -10.01 -4.96
CA ALA A 157 14.02 -11.34 -4.67
C ALA A 157 13.86 -11.77 -3.19
N ASP A 158 13.63 -10.82 -2.28
CA ASP A 158 13.39 -11.12 -0.86
C ASP A 158 11.91 -11.45 -0.58
N ILE A 159 10.99 -11.06 -1.49
CA ILE A 159 9.55 -11.31 -1.35
C ILE A 159 9.27 -12.79 -1.61
N GLU A 160 8.38 -13.39 -0.82
CA GLU A 160 7.91 -14.76 -1.05
C GLU A 160 7.40 -14.92 -2.50
N PRO A 161 7.91 -15.87 -3.29
CA PRO A 161 7.65 -15.94 -4.73
C PRO A 161 6.16 -15.94 -5.10
N ASP A 162 5.33 -16.62 -4.31
CA ASP A 162 3.88 -16.68 -4.55
C ASP A 162 3.20 -15.33 -4.31
N ASN A 163 3.67 -14.54 -3.34
CA ASN A 163 3.15 -13.20 -3.08
C ASN A 163 3.53 -12.22 -4.20
N LEU A 164 4.79 -12.25 -4.64
CA LEU A 164 5.23 -11.42 -5.75
C LEU A 164 4.48 -11.77 -7.03
N LYS A 165 4.37 -13.06 -7.36
CA LYS A 165 3.62 -13.55 -8.51
C LYS A 165 2.15 -13.11 -8.45
N TYR A 166 1.50 -13.22 -7.28
CA TYR A 166 0.12 -12.79 -7.11
C TYR A 166 -0.04 -11.28 -7.36
N ALA A 167 0.86 -10.46 -6.81
CA ALA A 167 0.85 -9.02 -7.02
C ALA A 167 1.03 -8.68 -8.51
N ASP A 168 2.03 -9.29 -9.17
CA ASP A 168 2.32 -9.05 -10.58
C ASP A 168 1.15 -9.44 -11.49
N GLU A 169 0.54 -10.61 -11.27
CA GLU A 169 -0.61 -11.07 -12.06
C GLU A 169 -1.83 -10.14 -11.88
N TYR A 170 -2.08 -9.68 -10.65
CA TYR A 170 -3.20 -8.77 -10.38
C TYR A 170 -2.94 -7.38 -10.97
N LEU A 171 -1.73 -6.85 -10.86
CA LEU A 171 -1.34 -5.56 -11.44
C LEU A 171 -1.37 -5.59 -12.97
N ALA A 172 -0.96 -6.70 -13.60
CA ALA A 172 -1.07 -6.89 -15.04
C ALA A 172 -2.53 -6.82 -15.50
N LYS A 173 -3.43 -7.53 -14.82
CA LYS A 173 -4.87 -7.45 -15.07
C LYS A 173 -5.40 -6.02 -14.94
N LYS A 174 -5.00 -5.29 -13.89
CA LYS A 174 -5.44 -3.90 -13.68
C LYS A 174 -4.91 -2.95 -14.76
N MET A 175 -3.68 -3.14 -15.21
CA MET A 175 -3.11 -2.39 -16.33
C MET A 175 -3.92 -2.59 -17.62
N GLU A 176 -4.31 -3.82 -17.95
CA GLU A 176 -5.16 -4.12 -19.11
C GLU A 176 -6.55 -3.46 -18.99
N GLU A 177 -7.14 -3.45 -17.78
CA GLU A 177 -8.40 -2.77 -17.51
C GLU A 177 -8.29 -1.24 -17.71
N PHE A 178 -7.21 -0.61 -17.22
CA PHE A 178 -6.98 0.83 -17.40
C PHE A 178 -6.71 1.20 -18.85
N GLN A 179 -5.98 0.36 -19.60
CA GLN A 179 -5.77 0.50 -21.05
C GLN A 179 -7.11 0.45 -21.80
N SER A 180 -7.93 -0.56 -21.51
CA SER A 180 -9.20 -0.79 -22.20
C SER A 180 -10.23 0.33 -21.94
N ASN A 181 -10.14 0.97 -20.77
CA ASN A 181 -11.02 2.06 -20.37
C ASN A 181 -10.53 3.46 -20.80
N GLY A 182 -9.43 3.55 -21.56
CA GLY A 182 -8.87 4.82 -22.04
C GLY A 182 -8.29 5.71 -20.94
N ALA A 183 -8.03 5.16 -19.74
CA ALA A 183 -7.49 5.93 -18.60
C ALA A 183 -6.06 6.41 -18.86
N LEU A 184 -5.28 5.66 -19.65
CA LEU A 184 -3.92 6.02 -20.04
C LEU A 184 -3.87 7.12 -21.11
N ASP A 185 -4.90 7.24 -21.96
CA ASP A 185 -4.98 8.28 -22.99
C ASP A 185 -5.26 9.68 -22.41
N GLN A 186 -5.77 9.74 -21.17
CA GLN A 186 -6.03 10.98 -20.44
C GLN A 186 -4.82 11.47 -19.61
N CYS A 187 -3.70 10.74 -19.66
CA CYS A 187 -2.48 11.07 -18.92
C CYS A 187 -1.48 11.91 -19.74
N TYR A 188 -1.83 12.32 -20.97
CA TYR A 188 -1.01 13.15 -21.87
C TYR A 188 -1.70 14.47 -22.26
#